data_AF-A0A7K3IXF3-F1
#
_entry.id   AF-A0A7K3IXF3-F1
#
_cell.length_a   1.000
_cell.length_b   1.000
_cell.length_c   1.000
_cell.angle_alpha   90.00
_cell.angle_beta   90.00
_cell.angle_gamma   90.00
#
_symmetry.space_group_name_H-M   'P 1'
#
loop_
_entity.id
_entity.type
_entity.pdbx_description
1 polymer ?
#
loop_
_entity_poly.entity_id
_entity_poly.type
_entity_poly.pdbx_seq_one_letter_code
_entity_poly.pdbx_strand_id
1 'polypeptide(L)'
;FTIKENDLSFVYRLGYQTTLSGTVPFFYQSQVITSRLTGATNEGLGGSSTLRGVLRNRVVGDGFLLGNFELRWKPVYFRFLKQDCYLGINAFYDFGIITDKIELPGNLETRFDNNLKNYDFDDFFNPGSESLHQCAGISIMPVMNQNFVIAIDLGKSFNKQDGNIGFSFGLNYLF
;
A
#
# COMPACT_ATOMS: atom_id res chain seq x y z
N PHE A 1 -14.52 -14.19 -0.44
CA PHE A 1 -15.73 -15.02 -0.43
C PHE A 1 -16.96 -14.14 -0.31
N THR A 2 -18.09 -14.59 -0.84
CA THR A 2 -19.34 -13.84 -0.88
C THR A 2 -20.07 -13.97 0.45
N ILE A 3 -20.46 -12.85 1.06
CA ILE A 3 -21.25 -12.82 2.30
C ILE A 3 -22.74 -12.71 1.95
N LYS A 4 -23.06 -11.79 1.03
CA LYS A 4 -24.39 -11.67 0.43
C LYS A 4 -24.22 -11.66 -1.08
N GLU A 5 -24.94 -12.56 -1.75
CA GLU A 5 -24.85 -12.69 -3.19
C GLU A 5 -25.05 -11.34 -3.90
N ASN A 6 -24.17 -11.07 -4.87
CA ASN A 6 -24.10 -9.85 -5.68
C ASN A 6 -23.79 -8.53 -4.93
N ASP A 7 -24.08 -8.43 -3.64
CA ASP A 7 -24.05 -7.16 -2.91
C ASP A 7 -22.87 -7.02 -1.94
N LEU A 8 -22.48 -8.08 -1.23
CA LEU A 8 -21.48 -8.00 -0.17
C LEU A 8 -20.45 -9.10 -0.28
N SER A 9 -19.19 -8.72 -0.41
CA SER A 9 -18.08 -9.65 -0.50
C SER A 9 -16.93 -9.21 0.39
N PHE A 10 -16.26 -10.19 0.99
CA PHE A 10 -14.98 -9.98 1.65
C PHE A 10 -13.89 -10.56 0.75
N VAL A 11 -12.87 -9.77 0.46
CA VAL A 11 -11.74 -10.21 -0.35
C VAL A 11 -10.44 -9.86 0.35
N TYR A 12 -9.39 -10.59 0.00
CA TYR A 12 -8.07 -10.33 0.53
C TYR A 12 -6.98 -10.68 -0.48
N ARG A 13 -5.85 -9.99 -0.36
CA ARG A 13 -4.61 -10.24 -1.09
C ARG A 13 -3.49 -10.33 -0.07
N LEU A 14 -2.68 -11.37 -0.15
CA LEU A 14 -1.46 -11.52 0.64
C LEU A 14 -0.28 -11.67 -0.32
N GLY A 15 0.86 -11.10 0.02
CA GLY A 15 2.07 -11.17 -0.78
C GLY A 15 3.30 -11.22 0.10
N TYR A 16 4.24 -12.09 -0.23
CA TYR A 16 5.53 -12.20 0.44
C TYR A 16 6.63 -12.19 -0.61
N GLN A 17 7.66 -11.37 -0.39
CA GLN A 17 8.84 -11.31 -1.26
C GLN A 17 10.09 -11.18 -0.40
N THR A 18 11.15 -11.86 -0.79
CA THR A 18 12.43 -11.84 -0.09
C THR A 18 13.56 -12.13 -1.08
N THR A 19 14.76 -11.74 -0.70
CA THR A 19 15.98 -12.01 -1.43
C THR A 19 16.50 -13.39 -1.05
N LEU A 20 16.56 -14.32 -2.01
CA LEU A 20 17.05 -15.69 -1.75
C LEU A 20 18.58 -15.78 -1.72
N SER A 21 19.26 -14.94 -2.49
CA SER A 21 20.72 -14.90 -2.59
C SER A 21 21.18 -13.59 -3.21
N GLY A 22 22.41 -13.17 -2.87
CA GLY A 22 23.02 -11.94 -3.36
C GLY A 22 22.48 -10.68 -2.67
N THR A 23 22.70 -9.54 -3.30
CA THR A 23 22.29 -8.23 -2.79
C THR A 23 21.40 -7.55 -3.81
N VAL A 24 20.24 -7.06 -3.37
CA VAL A 24 19.34 -6.30 -4.25
C VAL A 24 19.98 -4.95 -4.53
N PRO A 25 20.13 -4.55 -5.81
CA PRO A 25 20.65 -3.23 -6.11
C PRO A 25 19.63 -2.16 -5.68
N PHE A 26 20.12 -1.03 -5.16
CA PHE A 26 19.29 0.00 -4.52
C PHE A 26 18.10 0.48 -5.36
N PHE A 27 18.21 0.50 -6.69
CA PHE A 27 17.16 0.94 -7.60
C PHE A 27 15.99 -0.05 -7.73
N TYR A 28 16.15 -1.30 -7.27
CA TYR A 28 15.09 -2.31 -7.22
C TYR A 28 14.46 -2.46 -5.82
N GLN A 29 15.12 -2.01 -4.75
CA GLN A 29 14.64 -2.18 -3.37
C GLN A 29 13.27 -1.52 -3.10
N SER A 30 12.92 -0.48 -3.86
CA SER A 30 11.64 0.23 -3.71
C SER A 30 10.51 -0.33 -4.57
N GLN A 31 10.62 -1.54 -5.10
CA GLN A 31 9.63 -2.12 -6.01
C GLN A 31 9.06 -3.43 -5.46
N VAL A 32 7.72 -3.58 -5.49
CA VAL A 32 7.08 -4.89 -5.35
C VAL A 32 7.12 -5.58 -6.71
N ILE A 33 7.82 -6.70 -6.83
CA ILE A 33 7.95 -7.38 -8.13
C ILE A 33 6.65 -8.16 -8.43
N THR A 34 6.03 -7.90 -9.56
CA THR A 34 4.84 -8.65 -10.01
C THR A 34 5.09 -9.31 -11.35
N SER A 35 4.56 -10.53 -11.54
CA SER A 35 4.63 -11.23 -12.82
C SER A 35 3.77 -10.58 -13.90
N ARG A 36 2.73 -9.82 -13.50
CA ARG A 36 1.91 -9.02 -14.40
C ARG A 36 1.68 -7.65 -13.76
N LEU A 37 2.00 -6.59 -14.50
CA LEU A 37 1.67 -5.23 -14.09
C LEU A 37 0.15 -5.07 -14.09
N THR A 38 -0.41 -4.81 -12.91
CA THR A 38 -1.83 -4.49 -12.73
C THR A 38 -2.09 -2.98 -12.80
N GLY A 39 -1.03 -2.17 -12.98
CA GLY A 39 -1.08 -0.73 -13.14
C GLY A 39 0.00 -0.22 -14.10
N ALA A 40 0.00 1.09 -14.37
CA ALA A 40 0.95 1.71 -15.30
C ALA A 40 2.39 1.77 -14.77
N THR A 41 2.56 1.71 -13.45
CA THR A 41 3.85 1.79 -12.76
C THR A 41 3.95 0.71 -11.70
N ASN A 42 5.18 0.29 -11.39
CA ASN A 42 5.44 -0.60 -10.27
C ASN A 42 5.75 0.25 -9.03
N GLU A 43 5.05 0.00 -7.92
CA GLU A 43 5.27 0.71 -6.65
C GLU A 43 5.82 -0.26 -5.60
N GLY A 44 6.51 0.29 -4.61
CA GLY A 44 6.96 -0.42 -3.41
C GLY A 44 5.86 -0.53 -2.36
N LEU A 45 6.25 -0.75 -1.11
CA LEU A 45 5.30 -0.68 0.00
C LEU A 45 4.98 0.77 0.36
N GLY A 46 3.68 1.09 0.37
CA GLY A 46 3.19 2.45 0.43
C GLY A 46 2.77 2.97 -0.93
N GLY A 47 1.62 3.65 -1.01
CA GLY A 47 1.03 4.11 -2.26
C GLY A 47 -0.33 3.48 -2.53
N SER A 48 -0.92 3.76 -3.69
CA SER A 48 -2.28 3.34 -4.01
C SER A 48 -2.38 1.85 -4.32
N SER A 49 -1.29 1.22 -4.75
CA SER A 49 -1.28 -0.18 -5.19
C SER A 49 -0.88 -1.18 -4.11
N THR A 50 -0.41 -0.74 -2.93
CA THR A 50 0.04 -1.62 -1.83
C THR A 50 -0.56 -1.22 -0.48
N LEU A 51 -0.26 -0.04 0.06
CA LEU A 51 -0.74 0.44 1.36
C LEU A 51 -1.38 1.83 1.19
N ARG A 52 -2.70 1.88 0.94
CA ARG A 52 -3.38 3.07 0.38
C ARG A 52 -3.39 4.31 1.27
N GLY A 53 -3.16 4.16 2.57
CA GLY A 53 -3.04 5.27 3.53
C GLY A 53 -1.59 5.65 3.86
N VAL A 54 -0.60 4.89 3.38
CA VAL A 54 0.83 5.10 3.63
C VAL A 54 1.45 5.83 2.44
N LEU A 55 2.41 6.72 2.71
CA LEU A 55 3.13 7.46 1.68
C LEU A 55 3.78 6.51 0.66
N ARG A 56 3.82 6.93 -0.62
CA ARG A 56 4.34 6.09 -1.70
C ARG A 56 5.81 5.72 -1.47
N ASN A 57 6.13 4.42 -1.60
CA ASN A 57 7.48 3.87 -1.39
C ASN A 57 8.09 4.23 -0.03
N ARG A 58 7.25 4.38 1.00
CA ARG A 58 7.69 4.78 2.34
C ARG A 58 8.42 3.67 3.07
N VAL A 59 8.03 2.42 2.81
CA VAL A 59 8.53 1.24 3.52
C VAL A 59 9.41 0.45 2.55
N VAL A 60 10.67 0.21 2.94
CA VAL A 60 11.69 -0.39 2.09
C VAL A 60 12.52 -1.37 2.92
N GLY A 61 12.77 -2.55 2.35
CA GLY A 61 13.58 -3.61 2.95
C GLY A 61 13.93 -4.67 1.89
N ASP A 62 14.84 -5.59 2.22
CA ASP A 62 15.27 -6.67 1.32
C ASP A 62 14.28 -7.85 1.32
N GLY A 63 13.30 -7.83 2.22
CA GLY A 63 12.17 -8.74 2.24
C GLY A 63 10.98 -8.18 3.01
N PHE A 64 9.77 -8.56 2.61
CA PHE A 64 8.54 -8.05 3.20
C PHE A 64 7.36 -9.02 3.07
N LEU A 65 6.39 -8.82 3.96
CA LEU A 65 5.05 -9.39 3.88
C LEU A 65 4.04 -8.24 3.76
N LEU A 66 3.07 -8.38 2.86
CA LEU A 66 1.98 -7.43 2.63
C LEU A 66 0.64 -8.13 2.74
N GLY A 67 -0.38 -7.40 3.18
CA GLY A 67 -1.75 -7.84 3.08
C GLY A 67 -2.73 -6.71 2.88
N ASN A 68 -3.77 -6.99 2.10
CA ASN A 68 -4.88 -6.10 1.84
C ASN A 68 -6.16 -6.85 2.10
N PHE A 69 -7.06 -6.27 2.87
CA PHE A 69 -8.39 -6.81 3.11
C PHE A 69 -9.42 -5.77 2.73
N GLU A 70 -10.46 -6.20 2.01
CA GLU A 70 -11.56 -5.31 1.61
C GLU A 70 -12.91 -5.96 1.86
N LEU A 71 -13.78 -5.21 2.52
CA LEU A 71 -15.21 -5.48 2.57
C LEU A 71 -15.88 -4.61 1.50
N ARG A 72 -16.29 -5.24 0.39
CA ARG A 72 -16.87 -4.57 -0.78
C ARG A 72 -18.38 -4.67 -0.76
N TRP A 73 -19.07 -3.54 -0.72
CA TRP A 73 -20.53 -3.44 -0.70
C TRP A 73 -21.06 -2.68 -1.92
N LYS A 74 -22.14 -3.18 -2.53
CA LYS A 74 -22.85 -2.53 -3.65
C LYS A 74 -24.25 -2.10 -3.21
N PRO A 75 -24.39 -0.95 -2.52
CA PRO A 75 -25.68 -0.51 -1.98
C PRO A 75 -26.69 -0.06 -3.04
N VAL A 76 -26.23 0.48 -4.17
CA VAL A 76 -27.08 1.19 -5.13
C VAL A 76 -26.80 0.72 -6.55
N TYR A 77 -27.85 0.34 -7.26
CA TYR A 77 -27.86 0.04 -8.68
C TYR A 77 -28.78 1.03 -9.39
N PHE A 78 -28.36 1.53 -10.55
CA PHE A 78 -29.12 2.52 -11.30
C PHE A 78 -28.77 2.46 -12.78
N ARG A 79 -29.61 3.04 -13.63
CA ARG A 79 -29.36 3.14 -15.07
C ARG A 79 -29.08 4.58 -15.46
N PHE A 80 -27.92 4.86 -16.05
CA PHE A 80 -27.50 6.19 -16.50
C PHE A 80 -27.08 6.15 -17.96
N LEU A 81 -27.62 7.04 -18.80
CA LEU A 81 -27.37 7.06 -20.25
C LEU A 81 -27.59 5.69 -20.94
N LYS A 82 -28.62 4.95 -20.52
CA LYS A 82 -28.93 3.58 -20.95
C LYS A 82 -27.85 2.53 -20.63
N GLN A 83 -26.90 2.87 -19.75
CA GLN A 83 -25.86 1.97 -19.23
C GLN A 83 -26.22 1.52 -17.82
N ASP A 84 -25.89 0.27 -17.48
CA ASP A 84 -26.16 -0.30 -16.16
C ASP A 84 -25.02 0.06 -15.21
N CYS A 85 -25.36 0.75 -14.12
CA CYS A 85 -24.40 1.28 -13.18
C CYS A 85 -24.64 0.77 -11.76
N TYR A 86 -23.58 0.72 -10.95
CA TYR A 86 -23.69 0.57 -9.52
C TYR A 86 -22.68 1.46 -8.80
N LEU A 87 -22.98 1.80 -7.55
CA LEU A 87 -22.03 2.45 -6.65
C LEU A 87 -21.48 1.40 -5.69
N GLY A 88 -20.17 1.17 -5.73
CA GLY A 88 -19.45 0.38 -4.75
C GLY A 88 -18.96 1.25 -3.59
N ILE A 89 -19.06 0.73 -2.38
CA ILE A 89 -18.44 1.29 -1.18
C ILE A 89 -17.62 0.16 -0.57
N ASN A 90 -16.31 0.38 -0.42
CA ASN A 90 -15.43 -0.60 0.22
C ASN A 90 -14.91 -0.02 1.53
N ALA A 91 -14.85 -0.84 2.57
CA ALA A 91 -13.98 -0.60 3.71
C ALA A 91 -12.74 -1.45 3.53
N PHE A 92 -11.55 -0.89 3.76
CA PHE A 92 -10.30 -1.62 3.62
C PHE A 92 -9.38 -1.48 4.82
N TYR A 93 -8.54 -2.49 4.98
CA TYR A 93 -7.43 -2.52 5.92
C TYR A 93 -6.22 -3.10 5.19
N ASP A 94 -5.14 -2.34 5.14
CA ASP A 94 -3.89 -2.71 4.49
C ASP A 94 -2.77 -2.73 5.53
N PHE A 95 -1.87 -3.71 5.42
CA PHE A 95 -0.70 -3.82 6.29
C PHE A 95 0.53 -4.30 5.52
N GLY A 96 1.70 -3.92 6.01
CA GLY A 96 3.00 -4.37 5.51
C GLY A 96 4.03 -4.44 6.63
N ILE A 97 4.94 -5.41 6.58
CA ILE A 97 6.04 -5.55 7.53
C ILE A 97 7.31 -5.97 6.80
N ILE A 98 8.44 -5.41 7.22
CA ILE A 98 9.74 -5.79 6.70
C ILE A 98 10.18 -7.08 7.41
N THR A 99 10.42 -8.13 6.63
CA THR A 99 10.88 -9.42 7.14
C THR A 99 12.39 -9.58 7.04
N ASP A 100 13.03 -8.83 6.13
CA ASP A 100 14.48 -8.77 5.98
C ASP A 100 14.91 -7.31 5.78
N LYS A 101 15.76 -6.83 6.67
CA LYS A 101 16.10 -5.41 6.83
C LYS A 101 17.37 -5.09 6.05
N ILE A 102 17.43 -3.90 5.48
CA ILE A 102 18.67 -3.40 4.85
C ILE A 102 19.69 -3.12 5.96
N GLU A 103 20.85 -3.75 5.86
CA GLU A 103 21.95 -3.51 6.80
C GLU A 103 22.49 -2.09 6.66
N LEU A 104 22.48 -1.35 7.76
CA LEU A 104 23.09 -0.02 7.83
C LEU A 104 24.60 -0.14 8.13
N PRO A 105 25.44 0.74 7.59
CA PRO A 105 26.87 0.73 7.90
C PRO A 105 27.12 0.90 9.40
N GLY A 106 28.00 0.08 10.00
CA GLY A 106 28.28 0.15 11.45
C GLY A 106 28.90 1.48 11.93
N ASN A 107 29.41 2.31 11.01
CA ASN A 107 29.92 3.65 11.30
C ASN A 107 28.96 4.78 10.90
N LEU A 108 27.67 4.47 10.67
CA LEU A 108 26.68 5.43 10.19
C LEU A 108 26.54 6.63 11.14
N GLU A 109 26.34 6.39 12.44
CA GLU A 109 26.19 7.44 13.46
C GLU A 109 27.43 8.33 13.54
N THR A 110 28.62 7.73 13.67
CA THR A 110 29.89 8.48 13.67
C THR A 110 30.08 9.30 12.39
N ARG A 111 29.69 8.76 11.22
CA ARG A 111 29.76 9.52 9.96
C ARG A 111 28.73 10.64 9.93
N PHE A 112 27.53 10.44 10.46
CA PHE A 112 26.50 11.46 10.55
C PHE A 112 26.99 12.64 11.40
N ASP A 113 27.43 12.38 12.63
CA ASP A 113 27.88 13.41 13.58
C ASP A 113 29.05 14.24 13.04
N ASN A 114 29.96 13.60 12.30
CA ASN A 114 31.10 14.29 11.69
C ASN A 114 30.70 15.23 10.54
N ASN A 115 29.65 14.89 9.78
CA ASN A 115 29.24 15.63 8.58
C ASN A 115 28.05 16.58 8.81
N LEU A 116 27.19 16.30 9.79
CA LEU A 116 25.92 16.99 10.03
C LEU A 116 25.83 17.53 11.47
N LYS A 117 26.85 18.31 11.88
CA LYS A 117 27.04 18.82 13.27
C LYS A 117 25.90 19.66 13.86
N ASN A 118 24.94 20.10 13.05
CA ASN A 118 23.81 20.93 13.48
C ASN A 118 22.50 20.13 13.61
N TYR A 119 22.57 18.81 13.47
CA TYR A 119 21.44 17.89 13.48
C TYR A 119 21.73 16.75 14.45
N ASP A 120 20.69 16.27 15.12
CA ASP A 120 20.79 15.08 15.96
C ASP A 120 20.51 13.83 15.12
N PHE A 121 21.27 12.75 15.36
CA PHE A 121 21.12 11.49 14.62
C PHE A 121 19.68 10.94 14.68
N ASP A 122 19.09 11.03 15.87
CA ASP A 122 17.75 10.51 16.19
C ASP A 122 16.61 11.26 15.48
N ASP A 123 16.86 12.45 14.92
CA ASP A 123 15.89 13.17 14.09
C ASP A 123 15.65 12.48 12.74
N PHE A 124 16.63 11.69 12.28
CA PHE A 124 16.64 11.06 10.95
C PHE A 124 16.61 9.54 11.03
N PHE A 125 17.26 8.96 12.03
CA PHE A 125 17.43 7.53 12.18
C PHE A 125 16.82 7.05 13.49
N ASN A 126 16.03 5.97 13.40
CA ASN A 126 15.51 5.29 14.58
C ASN A 126 15.77 3.78 14.42
N PRO A 127 17.03 3.34 14.56
CA PRO A 127 17.41 1.95 14.29
C PRO A 127 16.69 1.01 15.25
N GLY A 128 16.16 -0.10 14.71
CA GLY A 128 15.43 -1.10 15.49
C GLY A 128 13.96 -0.79 15.77
N SER A 129 13.46 0.41 15.40
CA SER A 129 12.05 0.76 15.57
C SER A 129 11.11 0.28 14.46
N GLU A 130 11.63 -0.46 13.47
CA GLU A 130 10.79 -1.04 12.42
C GLU A 130 9.71 -1.92 13.04
N SER A 131 8.49 -1.75 12.55
CA SER A 131 7.29 -2.40 13.08
C SER A 131 6.23 -2.49 11.99
N LEU A 132 5.13 -3.16 12.30
CA LEU A 132 4.03 -3.36 11.37
C LEU A 132 3.41 -2.02 10.91
N HIS A 133 3.53 -1.74 9.62
CA HIS A 133 2.97 -0.57 8.94
C HIS A 133 1.52 -0.86 8.55
N GLN A 134 0.58 -0.01 8.95
CA GLN A 134 -0.84 -0.28 8.76
C GLN A 134 -1.63 0.97 8.40
N CYS A 135 -2.68 0.77 7.62
CA CYS A 135 -3.67 1.80 7.35
C CYS A 135 -5.06 1.19 7.15
N ALA A 136 -6.09 2.00 7.39
CA ALA A 136 -7.47 1.63 7.09
C ALA A 136 -8.17 2.79 6.39
N GLY A 137 -9.21 2.48 5.61
CA GLY A 137 -9.88 3.49 4.84
C GLY A 137 -11.15 3.03 4.17
N ILE A 138 -11.65 3.91 3.31
CA ILE A 138 -12.83 3.68 2.49
C ILE A 138 -12.52 3.95 1.03
N SER A 139 -13.19 3.19 0.15
CA SER A 139 -13.17 3.40 -1.29
C SER A 139 -14.58 3.68 -1.77
N ILE A 140 -14.73 4.64 -2.68
CA ILE A 140 -15.96 4.83 -3.45
C ILE A 140 -15.67 4.40 -4.89
N MET A 141 -16.54 3.55 -5.43
CA MET A 141 -16.34 2.93 -6.73
C MET A 141 -17.57 3.08 -7.62
N PRO A 142 -17.69 4.19 -8.37
CA PRO A 142 -18.66 4.30 -9.44
C PRO A 142 -18.31 3.29 -10.54
N VAL A 143 -19.28 2.44 -10.90
CA VAL A 143 -19.10 1.40 -11.92
C VAL A 143 -20.17 1.52 -12.99
N MET A 144 -19.75 1.40 -14.25
CA MET A 144 -20.61 1.39 -15.43
C MET A 144 -20.35 0.13 -16.25
N ASN A 145 -21.43 -0.53 -16.68
CA ASN A 145 -21.46 -1.75 -17.50
C ASN A 145 -20.54 -2.88 -17.02
N GLN A 146 -20.25 -2.92 -15.71
CA GLN A 146 -19.38 -3.91 -15.05
C GLN A 146 -17.93 -3.93 -15.56
N ASN A 147 -17.53 -3.03 -16.46
CA ASN A 147 -16.20 -3.03 -17.08
C ASN A 147 -15.47 -1.70 -16.94
N PHE A 148 -16.17 -0.63 -16.58
CA PHE A 148 -15.58 0.66 -16.30
C PHE A 148 -15.76 0.98 -14.82
N VAL A 149 -14.67 0.84 -14.07
CA VAL A 149 -14.62 1.02 -12.62
C VAL A 149 -13.66 2.15 -12.32
N ILE A 150 -14.15 3.19 -11.67
CA ILE A 150 -13.32 4.24 -11.09
C ILE A 150 -13.12 3.90 -9.61
N ALA A 151 -11.88 3.97 -9.13
CA ALA A 151 -11.54 3.82 -7.72
C ALA A 151 -11.16 5.17 -7.13
N ILE A 152 -11.85 5.55 -6.05
CA ILE A 152 -11.51 6.74 -5.25
C ILE A 152 -11.25 6.24 -3.84
N ASP A 153 -9.99 6.25 -3.42
CA ASP A 153 -9.57 5.71 -2.13
C ASP A 153 -9.17 6.82 -1.17
N LEU A 154 -9.64 6.71 0.08
CA LEU A 154 -9.23 7.55 1.19
C LEU A 154 -8.77 6.64 2.34
N GLY A 155 -7.46 6.62 2.58
CA GLY A 155 -6.82 5.80 3.61
C GLY A 155 -6.17 6.64 4.70
N LYS A 156 -6.16 6.15 5.93
CA LYS A 156 -5.46 6.76 7.06
C LYS A 156 -4.39 5.82 7.61
N SER A 157 -3.13 6.26 7.64
CA SER A 157 -2.05 5.53 8.31
C SER A 157 -2.20 5.60 9.82
N PHE A 158 -1.83 4.52 10.50
CA PHE A 158 -1.90 4.46 11.96
C PHE A 158 -0.62 4.99 12.61
N ASN A 159 0.50 4.89 11.91
CA ASN A 159 1.77 5.50 12.31
C ASN A 159 1.93 6.86 11.60
N LYS A 160 2.34 7.88 12.36
CA LYS A 160 2.64 9.23 11.84
C LYS A 160 3.86 9.25 10.93
N GLN A 161 4.82 8.35 11.16
CA GLN A 161 5.97 8.20 10.28
C GLN A 161 5.55 7.71 8.90
N ASP A 162 4.46 6.94 8.80
CA ASP A 162 3.99 6.40 7.52
C ASP A 162 3.17 7.40 6.70
N GLY A 163 2.74 8.50 7.32
CA GLY A 163 1.90 9.52 6.73
C GLY A 163 0.78 9.96 7.66
N ASN A 164 -0.31 10.46 7.06
CA ASN A 164 -1.53 10.77 7.79
C ASN A 164 -2.75 10.28 7.01
N ILE A 165 -3.17 11.03 5.98
CA ILE A 165 -4.28 10.67 5.11
C ILE A 165 -3.74 10.57 3.67
N GLY A 166 -3.88 9.39 3.09
CA GLY A 166 -3.65 9.13 1.68
C GLY A 166 -4.94 9.28 0.89
N PHE A 167 -4.86 9.96 -0.24
CA PHE A 167 -5.93 10.05 -1.23
C PHE A 167 -5.40 9.52 -2.56
N SER A 168 -6.16 8.65 -3.22
CA SER A 168 -5.78 8.17 -4.54
C SER A 168 -6.97 7.98 -5.46
N PHE A 169 -6.68 8.09 -6.76
CA PHE A 169 -7.63 7.90 -7.84
C PHE A 169 -7.04 6.88 -8.81
N GLY A 170 -7.86 5.91 -9.22
CA GLY A 170 -7.42 4.83 -10.08
C GLY A 170 -8.54 4.25 -10.92
N LEU A 171 -8.17 3.28 -11.75
CA LEU A 171 -9.12 2.45 -12.50
C LEU A 171 -9.05 1.02 -11.97
N ASN A 172 -10.20 0.36 -11.94
CA ASN A 172 -10.38 -1.00 -11.40
C ASN A 172 -10.23 -1.12 -9.88
N TYR A 173 -10.61 -2.28 -9.36
CA TYR A 173 -10.30 -2.67 -7.99
C TYR A 173 -8.79 -2.92 -7.86
N LEU A 174 -8.27 -2.83 -6.63
CA LEU A 174 -6.87 -3.08 -6.31
C LEU A 174 -6.39 -4.48 -6.73
N PHE A 175 -7.27 -5.49 -6.60
CA PHE A 175 -7.07 -6.89 -6.97
C PHE A 175 -8.40 -7.63 -7.15
#